data_AF-A0A0Q6NT64-F1
#
_entry.id   AF-A0A0Q6NT64-F1
#
_cell.length_a   1.000
_cell.length_b   1.000
_cell.length_c   1.000
_cell.angle_alpha   90.00
_cell.angle_beta   90.00
_cell.angle_gamma   90.00
#
_symmetry.space_group_name_H-M   'P 1'
#
loop_
_entity.id
_entity.type
_entity.pdbx_description
1 polymer ?
#
loop_
_entity_poly.entity_id
_entity_poly.type
_entity_poly.pdbx_seq_one_letter_code
_entity_poly.pdbx_strand_id
1 'polypeptide(L)'
;MTLITRRNALKLGLVGGALALATPSQALVEIVVTGGNFTPLPIAIPDFASSDPAFGAEIAQIVRDNLKRSGLFVPLDPASLPVRVGDVTNEPDFAAWRAATVDALVMGSVERGAEVASQVRVWDTQASAQVVGKSYKTDAQNYRRIAHIVSDAIYASLSGGTGYFDTRILYVAESGPKANRVKRLAIMDQDGFNVQYLSSGKALTLSPRLSPDGASVTFTSYEDGNPQVYIAGLGGASKKLIEGAPMSFAPRFSPDGGTVVFSVSNGGTTNIYAAGVGGGNPTQLTSGAAIDTSPCYSPDGSRIAFESDRGGSPQLYIMGAGGGGAQRISYGEGSYSTPVWSPAGDLIAYTRQSGGQFHIGIMKPDGSGERILSSSGQVQEGPTWAPNSRVIGFFRDPGGDAGPSLHSIDIWGRNELNLKTESFASDPAWSPLRG
;
A
#
# COMPACT_ATOMS: atom_id res chain seq x y z
N MET A 1 29.22 7.76 -25.86
CA MET A 1 30.06 6.66 -26.39
C MET A 1 29.19 5.41 -26.42
N THR A 2 28.74 5.06 -27.63
CA THR A 2 28.11 3.80 -28.09
C THR A 2 27.03 3.10 -27.24
N LEU A 3 25.79 3.24 -27.73
CA LEU A 3 24.64 2.35 -27.52
C LEU A 3 24.93 0.95 -28.08
N ILE A 4 24.57 -0.09 -27.34
CA ILE A 4 24.50 -1.47 -27.86
C ILE A 4 23.02 -1.85 -27.97
N THR A 5 22.50 -1.86 -29.20
CA THR A 5 21.25 -2.55 -29.55
C THR A 5 21.60 -3.91 -30.17
N ARG A 6 20.82 -4.95 -29.83
CA ARG A 6 21.09 -6.39 -30.08
C ARG A 6 21.11 -6.86 -31.54
N ARG A 7 21.51 -6.02 -32.52
CA ARG A 7 21.48 -6.40 -33.95
C ARG A 7 22.77 -6.93 -34.56
N ASN A 8 23.90 -7.00 -33.84
CA ASN A 8 25.17 -7.51 -34.40
C ASN A 8 25.99 -8.35 -33.40
N ALA A 9 25.44 -9.47 -32.94
CA ALA A 9 26.21 -10.47 -32.18
C ALA A 9 26.28 -11.80 -32.96
N LEU A 10 26.85 -11.75 -34.16
CA LEU A 10 27.26 -12.94 -34.89
C LEU A 10 28.38 -12.54 -35.84
N LYS A 11 29.63 -12.79 -35.41
CA LYS A 11 30.79 -13.23 -36.20
C LYS A 11 32.08 -13.01 -35.40
N LEU A 12 32.56 -14.08 -34.76
CA LEU A 12 33.92 -14.61 -34.86
C LEU A 12 33.97 -15.93 -34.05
N GLY A 13 34.42 -17.02 -34.69
CA GLY A 13 34.59 -18.37 -34.07
C GLY A 13 35.75 -18.43 -33.07
N LEU A 14 36.10 -19.55 -32.43
CA LEU A 14 35.92 -20.96 -32.78
C LEU A 14 36.38 -21.84 -31.58
N VAL A 15 35.88 -23.08 -31.50
CA VAL A 15 36.35 -24.27 -30.75
C VAL A 15 36.02 -24.36 -29.24
N GLY A 16 35.15 -25.33 -28.92
CA GLY A 16 34.96 -25.86 -27.56
C GLY A 16 33.62 -26.59 -27.45
N GLY A 17 33.60 -27.88 -27.81
CA GLY A 17 32.40 -28.70 -27.81
C GLY A 17 31.83 -28.89 -26.40
N ALA A 18 30.71 -28.22 -26.13
CA ALA A 18 29.72 -28.64 -25.16
C ALA A 18 28.36 -28.50 -25.83
N LEU A 19 27.68 -29.61 -26.09
CA LEU A 19 26.26 -29.61 -26.39
C LEU A 19 25.53 -29.15 -25.12
N ALA A 20 25.50 -27.84 -24.89
CA ALA A 20 24.50 -27.24 -24.04
C ALA A 20 23.17 -27.42 -24.76
N LEU A 21 22.36 -28.37 -24.29
CA LEU A 21 20.93 -28.37 -24.55
C LEU A 21 20.41 -27.05 -23.96
N ALA A 22 20.37 -26.02 -24.80
CA ALA A 22 19.64 -24.80 -24.49
C ALA A 22 18.17 -25.22 -24.40
N THR A 23 17.67 -25.39 -23.18
CA THR A 23 16.23 -25.36 -22.97
C THR A 23 15.74 -24.04 -23.55
N PRO A 24 14.74 -24.03 -24.44
CA PRO A 24 14.14 -22.77 -24.83
C PRO A 24 13.60 -22.15 -23.54
N SER A 25 14.28 -21.13 -23.04
CA SER A 25 13.69 -20.17 -22.12
C SER A 25 12.60 -19.49 -22.93
N GLN A 26 11.41 -20.08 -22.89
CA GLN A 26 10.17 -19.40 -23.26
C GLN A 26 10.03 -18.28 -22.24
N ALA A 27 10.57 -17.11 -22.58
CA ALA A 27 10.38 -15.92 -21.79
C ALA A 27 8.91 -15.52 -21.97
N LEU A 28 8.07 -15.90 -21.00
CA LEU A 28 6.71 -15.40 -20.89
C LEU A 28 6.75 -13.89 -20.59
N VAL A 29 5.77 -13.12 -21.05
CA VAL A 29 5.65 -11.70 -20.74
C VAL A 29 5.79 -11.45 -19.24
N GLU A 30 6.83 -10.69 -18.88
CA GLU A 30 7.16 -10.33 -17.51
C GLU A 30 7.62 -8.86 -17.47
N ILE A 31 7.19 -8.14 -16.45
CA ILE A 31 7.52 -6.75 -16.17
C ILE A 31 8.71 -6.72 -15.23
N VAL A 32 9.86 -6.32 -15.77
CA VAL A 32 11.05 -6.06 -14.96
C VAL A 32 11.08 -4.57 -14.57
N VAL A 33 10.76 -4.28 -13.32
CA VAL A 33 10.75 -2.89 -12.83
C VAL A 33 12.15 -2.51 -12.34
N THR A 34 12.90 -1.76 -13.15
CA THR A 34 14.22 -1.25 -12.78
C THR A 34 14.33 0.25 -12.98
N GLY A 35 14.80 0.96 -11.95
CA GLY A 35 15.18 2.38 -12.03
C GLY A 35 14.06 3.36 -12.42
N GLY A 36 14.46 4.57 -12.83
CA GLY A 36 13.56 5.66 -13.21
C GLY A 36 13.05 5.60 -14.66
N ASN A 37 13.71 4.84 -15.54
CA ASN A 37 13.34 4.69 -16.95
C ASN A 37 12.55 3.40 -17.14
N PHE A 38 11.28 3.41 -16.75
CA PHE A 38 10.38 2.28 -16.89
C PHE A 38 9.27 2.61 -17.90
N THR A 39 9.03 1.70 -18.83
CA THR A 39 7.91 1.78 -19.77
C THR A 39 6.82 0.81 -19.31
N PRO A 40 5.61 1.29 -18.99
CA PRO A 40 4.51 0.40 -18.61
C PRO A 40 4.13 -0.55 -19.75
N LEU A 41 3.71 -1.76 -19.39
CA LEU A 41 3.33 -2.81 -20.33
C LEU A 41 1.96 -2.51 -20.96
N PRO A 42 1.86 -2.36 -22.29
CA PRO A 42 0.57 -2.35 -22.98
C PRO A 42 -0.16 -3.68 -22.76
N ILE A 43 -1.42 -3.63 -22.34
CA ILE A 43 -2.22 -4.82 -22.06
C ILE A 43 -3.63 -4.68 -22.64
N ALA A 44 -4.11 -5.70 -23.36
CA ALA A 44 -5.48 -5.74 -23.83
C ALA A 44 -6.37 -6.46 -22.82
N ILE A 45 -7.49 -5.82 -22.48
CA ILE A 45 -8.50 -6.35 -21.56
C ILE A 45 -9.86 -6.04 -22.17
N PRO A 46 -10.38 -6.89 -23.07
CA PRO A 46 -11.76 -6.83 -23.53
C PRO A 46 -12.73 -6.90 -22.36
N ASP A 47 -13.98 -6.54 -22.61
CA ASP A 47 -15.04 -6.74 -21.62
C ASP A 47 -15.20 -8.23 -21.32
N PHE A 48 -15.53 -8.54 -20.06
CA PHE A 48 -15.66 -9.93 -19.66
C PHE A 48 -16.96 -10.52 -20.21
N ALA A 49 -16.92 -11.76 -20.70
CA ALA A 49 -18.14 -12.47 -21.08
C ALA A 49 -19.05 -12.67 -19.87
N SER A 50 -20.34 -12.39 -20.04
CA SER A 50 -21.35 -12.46 -18.99
C SER A 50 -22.74 -12.58 -19.61
N SER A 51 -23.65 -13.28 -18.94
CA SER A 51 -25.08 -13.28 -19.27
C SER A 51 -25.71 -11.89 -19.15
N ASP A 52 -25.12 -11.02 -18.33
CA ASP A 52 -25.35 -9.58 -18.28
C ASP A 52 -24.12 -8.84 -18.83
N PRO A 53 -24.14 -8.39 -20.10
CA PRO A 53 -23.01 -7.72 -20.73
C PRO A 53 -22.58 -6.43 -20.02
N ALA A 54 -23.52 -5.70 -19.40
CA ALA A 54 -23.19 -4.47 -18.69
C ALA A 54 -22.36 -4.77 -17.45
N PHE A 55 -22.70 -5.83 -16.74
CA PHE A 55 -21.92 -6.31 -15.59
C PHE A 55 -20.53 -6.81 -16.01
N GLY A 56 -20.44 -7.56 -17.12
CA GLY A 56 -19.15 -7.98 -17.68
C GLY A 56 -18.22 -6.82 -18.03
N ALA A 57 -18.77 -5.78 -18.65
CA ALA A 57 -18.04 -4.54 -18.95
C ALA A 57 -17.62 -3.77 -17.69
N GLU A 58 -18.49 -3.70 -16.67
CA GLU A 58 -18.18 -3.04 -15.39
C GLU A 58 -16.98 -3.72 -14.70
N ILE A 59 -16.99 -5.04 -14.58
CA ILE A 59 -15.90 -5.80 -13.93
C ILE A 59 -14.60 -5.62 -14.69
N ALA A 60 -14.63 -5.73 -16.02
CA ALA A 60 -13.44 -5.51 -16.85
C ALA A 60 -12.92 -4.07 -16.71
N GLN A 61 -13.81 -3.07 -16.59
CA GLN A 61 -13.41 -1.69 -16.37
C GLN A 61 -12.68 -1.49 -15.04
N ILE A 62 -13.16 -2.12 -13.95
CA ILE A 62 -12.48 -2.06 -12.65
C ILE A 62 -11.09 -2.71 -12.76
N VAL A 63 -10.95 -3.82 -13.50
CA VAL A 63 -9.64 -4.46 -13.75
C VAL A 63 -8.70 -3.53 -14.51
N ARG A 64 -9.18 -2.90 -15.59
CA ARG A 64 -8.41 -1.90 -16.35
C ARG A 64 -7.97 -0.75 -15.44
N ASP A 65 -8.87 -0.20 -14.63
CA ASP A 65 -8.57 0.92 -13.75
C ASP A 65 -7.55 0.56 -12.66
N ASN A 66 -7.64 -0.63 -12.08
CA ASN A 66 -6.65 -1.14 -11.12
C ASN A 66 -5.26 -1.21 -11.74
N LEU A 67 -5.13 -1.91 -12.87
CA LEU A 67 -3.84 -2.11 -13.52
C LEU A 67 -3.25 -0.78 -14.01
N LYS A 68 -4.07 0.13 -14.53
CA LYS A 68 -3.65 1.49 -14.90
C LYS A 68 -3.14 2.27 -13.68
N ARG A 69 -3.87 2.25 -12.57
CA ARG A 69 -3.47 2.93 -11.32
C ARG A 69 -2.15 2.44 -10.75
N SER A 70 -1.75 1.19 -11.02
CA SER A 70 -0.45 0.69 -10.57
C SER A 70 0.76 1.34 -11.26
N GLY A 71 0.55 2.00 -12.40
CA GLY A 71 1.61 2.58 -13.22
C GLY A 71 2.49 1.54 -13.91
N LEU A 72 2.21 0.23 -13.76
CA LEU A 72 2.94 -0.85 -14.43
C LEU A 72 2.34 -1.24 -15.78
N PHE A 73 1.08 -0.90 -16.01
CA PHE A 73 0.33 -1.30 -17.19
C PHE A 73 -0.29 -0.10 -17.89
N VAL A 74 -0.42 -0.21 -19.20
CA VAL A 74 -1.25 0.68 -20.04
C VAL A 74 -2.35 -0.18 -20.66
N PRO A 75 -3.53 -0.25 -20.03
CA PRO A 75 -4.68 -0.89 -20.65
C PRO A 75 -5.06 -0.15 -21.93
N LEU A 76 -5.19 -0.90 -23.02
CA LEU A 76 -5.60 -0.35 -24.32
C LEU A 76 -7.08 0.02 -24.33
N ASP A 77 -7.46 0.96 -25.21
CA ASP A 77 -8.86 1.35 -25.40
C ASP A 77 -9.69 0.16 -25.92
N PRO A 78 -10.74 -0.28 -25.19
CA PRO A 78 -11.62 -1.37 -25.62
C PRO A 78 -12.17 -1.21 -27.05
N ALA A 79 -12.40 0.03 -27.50
CA ALA A 79 -12.93 0.29 -28.84
C ALA A 79 -11.93 -0.03 -29.96
N SER A 80 -10.63 -0.05 -29.65
CA SER A 80 -9.53 -0.34 -30.57
C SER A 80 -9.17 -1.83 -30.67
N LEU A 81 -9.73 -2.67 -29.79
CA LEU A 81 -9.36 -4.08 -29.71
C LEU A 81 -9.97 -4.89 -30.87
N PRO A 82 -9.25 -5.90 -31.41
CA PRO A 82 -9.80 -6.84 -32.40
C PRO A 82 -11.07 -7.56 -31.92
N VAL A 83 -11.12 -7.85 -30.63
CA VAL A 83 -12.28 -8.47 -29.96
C VAL A 83 -12.67 -7.61 -28.77
N ARG A 84 -13.97 -7.28 -28.67
CA ARG A 84 -14.50 -6.41 -27.61
C ARG A 84 -14.99 -7.14 -26.37
N VAL A 85 -15.44 -8.39 -26.53
CA VAL A 85 -15.86 -9.26 -25.42
C VAL A 85 -14.99 -10.51 -25.43
N GLY A 86 -14.28 -10.76 -24.35
CA GLY A 86 -13.30 -11.84 -24.27
C GLY A 86 -13.94 -13.22 -24.24
N ASP A 87 -13.28 -14.20 -24.85
CA ASP A 87 -13.62 -15.61 -24.72
C ASP A 87 -12.57 -16.28 -23.83
N VAL A 88 -12.99 -16.71 -22.64
CA VAL A 88 -12.11 -17.38 -21.67
C VAL A 88 -11.99 -18.89 -21.92
N THR A 89 -12.79 -19.45 -22.82
CA THR A 89 -12.87 -20.90 -23.06
C THR A 89 -11.96 -21.34 -24.19
N ASN A 90 -11.88 -20.54 -25.27
CA ASN A 90 -11.12 -20.86 -26.47
C ASN A 90 -9.77 -20.11 -26.51
N GLU A 91 -8.83 -20.66 -27.27
CA GLU A 91 -7.58 -19.96 -27.56
C GLU A 91 -7.84 -18.74 -28.45
N PRO A 92 -7.18 -17.59 -28.18
CA PRO A 92 -7.34 -16.39 -28.97
C PRO A 92 -6.66 -16.51 -30.33
N ASP A 93 -7.16 -15.77 -31.33
CA ASP A 93 -6.43 -15.56 -32.59
C ASP A 93 -5.20 -14.66 -32.34
N PHE A 94 -4.08 -15.30 -32.00
CA PHE A 94 -2.84 -14.61 -31.71
C PHE A 94 -2.32 -13.76 -32.88
N ALA A 95 -2.68 -14.07 -34.14
CA ALA A 95 -2.25 -13.27 -35.28
C ALA A 95 -2.94 -11.90 -35.28
N ALA A 96 -4.26 -11.87 -35.01
CA ALA A 96 -5.02 -10.62 -34.88
C ALA A 96 -4.50 -9.74 -33.74
N TRP A 97 -4.18 -10.34 -32.58
CA TRP A 97 -3.66 -9.60 -31.43
C TRP A 97 -2.24 -9.05 -31.64
N ARG A 98 -1.35 -9.82 -32.27
CA ARG A 98 -0.03 -9.31 -32.67
C ARG A 98 -0.13 -8.17 -33.67
N ALA A 99 -1.04 -8.26 -34.65
CA ALA A 99 -1.29 -7.18 -35.60
C ALA A 99 -1.79 -5.89 -34.93
N ALA A 100 -2.51 -6.01 -33.80
CA ALA A 100 -2.92 -4.91 -32.94
C ALA A 100 -1.86 -4.48 -31.92
N THR A 101 -0.61 -4.97 -32.02
CA THR A 101 0.52 -4.64 -31.13
C THR A 101 0.25 -4.93 -29.65
N VAL A 102 -0.51 -5.99 -29.37
CA VAL A 102 -0.83 -6.43 -28.01
C VAL A 102 0.11 -7.56 -27.63
N ASP A 103 0.97 -7.37 -26.64
CA ASP A 103 1.89 -8.42 -26.13
C ASP A 103 1.27 -9.26 -24.99
N ALA A 104 0.47 -8.62 -24.13
CA ALA A 104 -0.28 -9.28 -23.06
C ALA A 104 -1.79 -9.13 -23.26
N LEU A 105 -2.51 -10.25 -23.21
CA LEU A 105 -3.96 -10.31 -23.41
C LEU A 105 -4.63 -10.96 -22.20
N VAL A 106 -5.65 -10.31 -21.67
CA VAL A 106 -6.52 -10.85 -20.60
C VAL A 106 -7.87 -11.18 -21.21
N MET A 107 -8.29 -12.45 -21.09
CA MET A 107 -9.66 -12.88 -21.38
C MET A 107 -10.34 -13.25 -20.09
N GLY A 108 -11.57 -12.78 -19.87
CA GLY A 108 -12.31 -13.11 -18.67
C GLY A 108 -13.78 -13.36 -18.94
N SER A 109 -14.39 -14.11 -18.02
CA SER A 109 -15.84 -14.18 -17.87
C SER A 109 -16.23 -13.87 -16.44
N VAL A 110 -17.46 -13.41 -16.25
CA VAL A 110 -18.05 -13.19 -14.93
C VAL A 110 -19.54 -13.44 -14.98
N GLU A 111 -20.09 -14.10 -13.96
CA GLU A 111 -21.51 -14.34 -13.84
C GLU A 111 -22.00 -13.97 -12.44
N ARG A 112 -23.19 -13.40 -12.38
CA ARG A 112 -23.87 -13.06 -11.12
C ARG A 112 -24.91 -14.13 -10.80
N GLY A 113 -24.75 -14.77 -9.65
CA GLY A 113 -25.74 -15.67 -9.07
C GLY A 113 -25.87 -15.44 -7.57
N ALA A 114 -26.02 -16.53 -6.79
CA ALA A 114 -25.90 -16.48 -5.33
C ALA A 114 -24.50 -15.98 -4.89
N GLU A 115 -23.49 -16.33 -5.69
CA GLU A 115 -22.13 -15.80 -5.63
C GLU A 115 -21.81 -15.13 -6.97
N VAL A 116 -20.85 -14.20 -6.98
CA VAL A 116 -20.26 -13.69 -8.21
C VAL A 116 -19.04 -14.56 -8.52
N ALA A 117 -19.06 -15.23 -9.66
CA ALA A 117 -17.99 -16.12 -10.11
C ALA A 117 -17.32 -15.53 -11.35
N SER A 118 -15.98 -15.53 -11.37
CA SER A 118 -15.20 -15.08 -12.52
C SER A 118 -14.16 -16.10 -12.91
N GLN A 119 -13.88 -16.22 -14.20
CA GLN A 119 -12.73 -16.93 -14.74
C GLN A 119 -11.87 -15.93 -15.50
N VAL A 120 -10.56 -16.08 -15.40
CA VAL A 120 -9.61 -15.22 -16.12
C VAL A 120 -8.47 -16.05 -16.68
N ARG A 121 -8.07 -15.72 -17.90
CA ARG A 121 -6.84 -16.20 -18.54
C ARG A 121 -6.00 -15.04 -18.98
N VAL A 122 -4.69 -15.14 -18.75
CA VAL A 122 -3.69 -14.20 -19.27
C VAL A 122 -2.84 -14.94 -20.28
N TRP A 123 -2.63 -14.32 -21.43
CA TRP A 123 -1.90 -14.87 -22.56
C TRP A 123 -0.74 -13.96 -22.92
N ASP A 124 0.40 -14.58 -23.21
CA ASP A 124 1.49 -13.98 -23.96
C ASP A 124 1.18 -14.20 -25.44
N THR A 125 0.89 -13.11 -26.14
CA THR A 125 0.48 -13.20 -27.55
C THR A 125 1.65 -13.53 -28.46
N GLN A 126 2.88 -13.18 -28.08
CA GLN A 126 4.08 -13.41 -28.87
C GLN A 126 4.50 -14.88 -28.79
N ALA A 127 4.50 -15.42 -27.58
CA ALA A 127 4.78 -16.84 -27.32
C ALA A 127 3.60 -17.74 -27.70
N SER A 128 2.40 -17.19 -27.94
CA SER A 128 1.16 -17.96 -28.10
C SER A 128 0.93 -18.92 -26.93
N ALA A 129 1.17 -18.43 -25.71
CA ALA A 129 1.19 -19.25 -24.51
C ALA A 129 0.32 -18.65 -23.42
N GLN A 130 -0.37 -19.50 -22.67
CA GLN A 130 -1.09 -19.09 -21.48
C GLN A 130 -0.11 -18.86 -20.32
N VAL A 131 -0.17 -17.67 -19.72
CA VAL A 131 0.59 -17.31 -18.51
C VAL A 131 -0.22 -17.66 -17.25
N VAL A 132 -1.53 -17.37 -17.26
CA VAL A 132 -2.44 -17.61 -16.13
C VAL A 132 -3.75 -18.19 -16.62
N GLY A 133 -4.33 -19.11 -15.83
CA GLY A 133 -5.73 -19.50 -15.93
C GLY A 133 -6.27 -19.78 -14.53
N LYS A 134 -7.20 -18.96 -14.05
CA LYS A 134 -7.73 -19.05 -12.69
C LYS A 134 -9.23 -18.74 -12.63
N SER A 135 -9.87 -19.26 -11.59
CA SER A 135 -11.27 -19.03 -11.29
C SER A 135 -11.41 -18.52 -9.86
N TYR A 136 -12.33 -17.59 -9.66
CA TYR A 136 -12.55 -16.89 -8.40
C TYR A 136 -14.04 -16.78 -8.10
N LYS A 137 -14.36 -16.65 -6.82
CA LYS A 137 -15.72 -16.40 -6.34
C LYS A 137 -15.71 -15.40 -5.20
N THR A 138 -16.78 -14.61 -5.11
CA THR A 138 -17.05 -13.72 -3.98
C THR A 138 -18.55 -13.67 -3.71
N ASP A 139 -18.93 -13.17 -2.54
CA ASP A 139 -20.32 -12.88 -2.24
C ASP A 139 -20.88 -11.80 -3.19
N ALA A 140 -22.18 -11.89 -3.49
CA ALA A 140 -22.81 -11.00 -4.46
C ALA A 140 -22.83 -9.52 -4.04
N GLN A 141 -22.77 -9.25 -2.73
CA GLN A 141 -22.80 -7.88 -2.19
C GLN A 141 -21.45 -7.17 -2.37
N ASN A 142 -20.36 -7.91 -2.37
CA ASN A 142 -19.00 -7.42 -2.59
C ASN A 142 -18.51 -7.72 -4.01
N TYR A 143 -19.37 -7.60 -5.03
CA TYR A 143 -19.02 -7.95 -6.41
C TYR A 143 -17.74 -7.23 -6.90
N ARG A 144 -17.49 -5.98 -6.50
CA ARG A 144 -16.26 -5.24 -6.87
C ARG A 144 -14.99 -5.97 -6.45
N ARG A 145 -15.04 -6.69 -5.34
CA ARG A 145 -13.94 -7.52 -4.83
C ARG A 145 -13.46 -8.54 -5.86
N ILE A 146 -14.37 -9.10 -6.68
CA ILE A 146 -13.96 -10.06 -7.72
C ILE A 146 -12.98 -9.43 -8.72
N ALA A 147 -13.22 -8.17 -9.10
CA ALA A 147 -12.37 -7.46 -10.03
C ALA A 147 -11.00 -7.15 -9.40
N HIS A 148 -10.97 -6.83 -8.11
CA HIS A 148 -9.73 -6.63 -7.36
C HIS A 148 -8.89 -7.90 -7.28
N ILE A 149 -9.50 -9.04 -6.92
CA ILE A 149 -8.83 -10.35 -6.87
C ILE A 149 -8.29 -10.74 -8.25
N VAL A 150 -9.08 -10.56 -9.31
CA VAL A 150 -8.64 -10.81 -10.69
C VAL A 150 -7.47 -9.89 -11.07
N SER A 151 -7.52 -8.62 -10.69
CA SER A 151 -6.44 -7.66 -10.93
C SER A 151 -5.16 -8.07 -10.21
N ASP A 152 -5.26 -8.53 -8.96
CA ASP A 152 -4.12 -9.00 -8.16
C ASP A 152 -3.47 -10.23 -8.81
N ALA A 153 -4.29 -11.13 -9.38
CA ALA A 153 -3.81 -12.30 -10.11
C ALA A 153 -2.99 -11.92 -11.36
N ILE A 154 -3.52 -11.01 -12.18
CA ILE A 154 -2.86 -10.51 -13.39
C ILE A 154 -1.58 -9.75 -13.02
N TYR A 155 -1.66 -8.89 -12.01
CA TYR A 155 -0.52 -8.13 -11.52
C TYR A 155 0.59 -9.06 -11.03
N ALA A 156 0.26 -10.04 -10.20
CA ALA A 156 1.26 -10.94 -9.64
C ALA A 156 1.93 -11.82 -10.70
N SER A 157 1.17 -12.30 -11.69
CA SER A 157 1.75 -13.12 -12.75
C SER A 157 2.66 -12.37 -13.68
N LEU A 158 2.37 -11.10 -13.95
CA LEU A 158 3.12 -10.30 -14.92
C LEU A 158 4.23 -9.47 -14.26
N SER A 159 4.16 -9.18 -12.96
CA SER A 159 5.18 -8.33 -12.28
C SER A 159 6.05 -9.05 -11.27
N GLY A 160 5.77 -10.32 -10.96
CA GLY A 160 6.53 -11.11 -9.98
C GLY A 160 6.33 -10.69 -8.51
N GLY A 161 5.55 -9.65 -8.24
CA GLY A 161 5.23 -9.17 -6.88
C GLY A 161 3.84 -9.57 -6.41
N THR A 162 3.50 -9.27 -5.16
CA THR A 162 2.14 -9.44 -4.65
C THR A 162 1.23 -8.31 -5.13
N GLY A 163 -0.03 -8.63 -5.44
CA GLY A 163 -1.07 -7.63 -5.67
C GLY A 163 -1.38 -6.79 -4.43
N TYR A 164 -2.19 -5.75 -4.61
CA TYR A 164 -2.64 -4.87 -3.53
C TYR A 164 -4.02 -4.25 -3.82
N PHE A 165 -4.74 -4.72 -4.82
CA PHE A 165 -6.03 -4.17 -5.21
C PHE A 165 -7.16 -4.66 -4.31
N ASP A 166 -7.12 -5.90 -3.80
CA ASP A 166 -8.07 -6.38 -2.78
C ASP A 166 -7.65 -5.95 -1.36
N THR A 167 -7.47 -4.64 -1.23
CA THR A 167 -7.12 -3.98 0.03
C THR A 167 -8.06 -2.81 0.30
N ARG A 168 -8.00 -2.32 1.53
CA ARG A 168 -8.72 -1.15 2.02
C ARG A 168 -7.75 -0.13 2.58
N ILE A 169 -8.21 1.10 2.70
CA ILE A 169 -7.49 2.19 3.36
C ILE A 169 -8.38 2.67 4.51
N LEU A 170 -7.87 2.55 5.73
CA LEU A 170 -8.41 3.20 6.92
C LEU A 170 -7.82 4.62 6.97
N TYR A 171 -8.63 5.63 7.28
CA TYR A 171 -8.21 7.03 7.29
C TYR A 171 -9.07 7.84 8.25
N VAL A 172 -8.66 9.08 8.48
CA VAL A 172 -9.46 10.10 9.17
C VAL A 172 -10.15 10.95 8.10
N ALA A 173 -11.46 10.76 7.95
CA ALA A 173 -12.33 11.60 7.13
C ALA A 173 -12.64 12.92 7.84
N GLU A 174 -12.53 14.03 7.12
CA GLU A 174 -12.57 15.38 7.65
C GLU A 174 -13.61 16.25 6.91
N SER A 175 -14.49 16.92 7.65
CA SER A 175 -15.52 17.79 7.07
C SER A 175 -15.76 19.07 7.89
N GLY A 176 -16.42 20.07 7.29
CA GLY A 176 -16.68 21.37 7.91
C GLY A 176 -15.61 22.43 7.60
N PRO A 177 -15.59 23.59 8.27
CA PRO A 177 -14.53 24.59 8.14
C PRO A 177 -13.32 24.26 9.04
N LYS A 178 -12.14 24.85 8.76
CA LYS A 178 -10.91 24.59 9.55
C LYS A 178 -11.09 24.80 11.06
N ALA A 179 -11.86 25.82 11.46
CA ALA A 179 -12.08 26.17 12.87
C ALA A 179 -12.96 25.17 13.63
N ASN A 180 -13.76 24.35 12.93
CA ASN A 180 -14.66 23.38 13.55
C ASN A 180 -14.70 22.09 12.71
N ARG A 181 -13.52 21.53 12.47
CA ARG A 181 -13.36 20.34 11.64
C ARG A 181 -13.87 19.11 12.38
N VAL A 182 -14.84 18.42 11.78
CA VAL A 182 -15.31 17.12 12.26
C VAL A 182 -14.39 16.04 11.70
N LYS A 183 -13.79 15.23 12.57
CA LYS A 183 -12.88 14.13 12.20
C LYS A 183 -13.51 12.79 12.54
N ARG A 184 -13.59 11.88 11.57
CA ARG A 184 -14.20 10.54 11.71
C ARG A 184 -13.24 9.48 11.19
N LEU A 185 -13.07 8.40 11.93
CA LEU A 185 -12.53 7.16 11.38
C LEU A 185 -13.42 6.65 10.24
N ALA A 186 -12.82 6.37 9.09
CA ALA A 186 -13.48 5.82 7.92
C ALA A 186 -12.58 4.79 7.23
N ILE A 187 -13.18 3.82 6.55
CA ILE A 187 -12.48 2.82 5.75
C ILE A 187 -13.12 2.73 4.37
N MET A 188 -12.30 2.58 3.33
CA MET A 188 -12.75 2.43 1.94
C MET A 188 -11.92 1.37 1.23
N ASP A 189 -12.41 0.83 0.11
CA ASP A 189 -11.55 0.07 -0.81
C ASP A 189 -10.44 0.99 -1.33
N GLN A 190 -9.27 0.44 -1.68
CA GLN A 190 -8.10 1.26 -2.05
C GLN A 190 -8.32 2.22 -3.24
N ASP A 191 -9.40 2.03 -4.01
CA ASP A 191 -9.78 2.88 -5.11
C ASP A 191 -10.89 3.91 -4.81
N GLY A 192 -11.25 4.09 -3.53
CA GLY A 192 -12.16 5.12 -3.06
C GLY A 192 -13.64 4.71 -2.97
N PHE A 193 -13.95 3.46 -3.26
CA PHE A 193 -15.32 2.93 -3.19
C PHE A 193 -15.62 2.28 -1.84
N ASN A 194 -16.90 1.97 -1.60
CA ASN A 194 -17.37 1.24 -0.42
C ASN A 194 -16.95 1.89 0.92
N VAL A 195 -17.03 3.23 0.99
CA VAL A 195 -16.73 4.00 2.20
C VAL A 195 -17.66 3.60 3.35
N GLN A 196 -17.07 3.35 4.52
CA GLN A 196 -17.76 3.06 5.78
C GLN A 196 -17.18 3.93 6.89
N TYR A 197 -18.04 4.64 7.63
CA TYR A 197 -17.63 5.39 8.82
C TYR A 197 -17.64 4.48 10.05
N LEU A 198 -16.53 4.47 10.78
CA LEU A 198 -16.33 3.65 11.98
C LEU A 198 -16.51 4.45 13.28
N SER A 199 -16.68 5.77 13.17
CA SER A 199 -16.90 6.63 14.33
C SER A 199 -17.87 7.77 13.99
N SER A 200 -18.51 8.31 15.02
CA SER A 200 -19.51 9.39 14.88
C SER A 200 -18.91 10.78 14.63
N GLY A 201 -17.64 10.98 15.00
CA GLY A 201 -16.96 12.29 14.94
C GLY A 201 -17.27 13.22 16.11
N LYS A 202 -17.90 12.71 17.17
CA LYS A 202 -18.14 13.47 18.42
C LYS A 202 -16.85 13.78 19.18
N ALA A 203 -15.88 12.87 19.12
CA ALA A 203 -14.55 13.04 19.70
C ALA A 203 -13.51 13.12 18.57
N LEU A 204 -12.46 13.91 18.78
CA LEU A 204 -11.31 13.96 17.88
C LEU A 204 -10.62 12.59 17.87
N THR A 205 -10.47 12.00 16.69
CA THR A 205 -9.79 10.72 16.47
C THR A 205 -8.63 10.90 15.50
N LEU A 206 -7.48 10.33 15.82
CA LEU A 206 -6.23 10.51 15.08
C LEU A 206 -5.43 9.21 14.97
N SER A 207 -4.54 9.17 13.97
CA SER A 207 -3.56 8.10 13.73
C SER A 207 -4.11 6.67 13.86
N PRO A 208 -5.21 6.33 13.14
CA PRO A 208 -5.82 5.01 13.24
C PRO A 208 -4.95 3.95 12.55
N ARG A 209 -4.93 2.72 13.06
CA ARG A 209 -4.11 1.62 12.54
C ARG A 209 -4.88 0.31 12.60
N LEU A 210 -4.84 -0.45 11.51
CA LEU A 210 -5.45 -1.77 11.40
C LEU A 210 -4.56 -2.84 12.06
N SER A 211 -5.20 -3.85 12.64
CA SER A 211 -4.53 -5.09 13.02
C SER A 211 -4.06 -5.88 11.79
N PRO A 212 -3.07 -6.78 11.92
CA PRO A 212 -2.54 -7.58 10.81
C PRO A 212 -3.57 -8.49 10.12
N ASP A 213 -4.64 -8.85 10.83
CA ASP A 213 -5.79 -9.61 10.29
C ASP A 213 -6.90 -8.70 9.71
N GLY A 214 -6.77 -7.38 9.86
CA GLY A 214 -7.75 -6.39 9.43
C GLY A 214 -9.07 -6.40 10.20
N ALA A 215 -9.16 -7.06 11.37
CA ALA A 215 -10.40 -7.15 12.15
C ALA A 215 -10.58 -6.03 13.18
N SER A 216 -9.48 -5.43 13.64
CA SER A 216 -9.45 -4.44 14.71
C SER A 216 -8.72 -3.17 14.30
N VAL A 217 -9.02 -2.08 14.99
CA VAL A 217 -8.40 -0.77 14.82
C VAL A 217 -7.94 -0.23 16.17
N THR A 218 -6.70 0.27 16.22
CA THR A 218 -6.23 1.15 17.30
C THR A 218 -6.19 2.59 16.82
N PHE A 219 -6.48 3.54 17.69
CA PHE A 219 -6.47 4.97 17.37
C PHE A 219 -6.26 5.80 18.63
N THR A 220 -5.87 7.07 18.46
CA THR A 220 -5.86 8.04 19.55
C THR A 220 -7.18 8.79 19.57
N SER A 221 -7.81 8.92 20.74
CA SER A 221 -9.07 9.64 20.92
C SER A 221 -9.00 10.62 22.09
N TYR A 222 -9.72 11.74 21.97
CA TYR A 222 -9.87 12.78 22.99
C TYR A 222 -11.23 12.72 23.71
N GLU A 223 -11.90 11.57 23.69
CA GLU A 223 -13.25 11.41 24.25
C GLU A 223 -13.35 11.87 25.71
N ASP A 224 -12.31 11.64 26.51
CA ASP A 224 -12.26 12.05 27.93
C ASP A 224 -11.48 13.36 28.16
N GLY A 225 -11.30 14.19 27.13
CA GLY A 225 -10.62 15.48 27.19
C GLY A 225 -9.07 15.42 27.19
N ASN A 226 -8.50 14.23 27.30
CA ASN A 226 -7.05 13.98 27.28
C ASN A 226 -6.76 12.80 26.34
N PRO A 227 -5.76 12.87 25.43
CA PRO A 227 -5.55 11.84 24.43
C PRO A 227 -5.17 10.49 25.05
N GLN A 228 -5.92 9.47 24.64
CA GLN A 228 -5.68 8.08 25.03
C GLN A 228 -5.70 7.17 23.81
N VAL A 229 -5.00 6.05 23.90
CA VAL A 229 -5.09 4.96 22.93
C VAL A 229 -6.35 4.14 23.19
N TYR A 230 -7.14 3.96 22.13
CA TYR A 230 -8.31 3.09 22.09
C TYR A 230 -8.08 1.93 21.12
N ILE A 231 -8.83 0.86 21.34
CA ILE A 231 -8.97 -0.27 20.43
C ILE A 231 -10.45 -0.58 20.20
N ALA A 232 -10.81 -0.93 18.97
CA ALA A 232 -12.17 -1.32 18.57
C ALA A 232 -12.13 -2.41 17.48
N GLY A 233 -13.15 -3.25 17.40
CA GLY A 233 -13.41 -4.02 16.19
C GLY A 233 -13.96 -3.13 15.08
N LEU A 234 -13.84 -3.54 13.81
CA LEU A 234 -14.47 -2.81 12.70
C LEU A 234 -16.01 -2.74 12.87
N GLY A 235 -16.52 -1.58 13.28
CA GLY A 235 -17.94 -1.35 13.57
C GLY A 235 -18.39 -1.71 15.00
N GLY A 236 -17.46 -2.09 15.88
CA GLY A 236 -17.72 -2.39 17.28
C GLY A 236 -17.57 -1.19 18.21
N ALA A 237 -17.94 -1.38 19.48
CA ALA A 237 -17.64 -0.40 20.53
C ALA A 237 -16.13 -0.31 20.77
N SER A 238 -15.64 0.91 21.02
CA SER A 238 -14.26 1.16 21.40
C SER A 238 -14.07 1.07 22.92
N LYS A 239 -12.88 0.67 23.34
CA LYS A 239 -12.42 0.76 24.73
C LYS A 239 -11.01 1.34 24.79
N LYS A 240 -10.64 1.93 25.93
CA LYS A 240 -9.25 2.31 26.18
C LYS A 240 -8.37 1.06 26.21
N LEU A 241 -7.15 1.20 25.71
CA LEU A 241 -6.15 0.14 25.81
C LEU A 241 -5.61 0.05 27.24
N ILE A 242 -5.35 1.19 27.88
CA ILE A 242 -4.79 1.29 29.23
C ILE A 242 -5.61 2.29 30.05
N GLU A 243 -6.00 1.88 31.26
CA GLU A 243 -6.68 2.75 32.21
C GLU A 243 -5.68 3.59 33.01
N GLY A 244 -6.04 4.84 33.29
CA GLY A 244 -5.26 5.73 34.16
C GLY A 244 -3.89 6.16 33.60
N ALA A 245 -3.57 5.86 32.33
CA ALA A 245 -2.36 6.38 31.70
C ALA A 245 -2.41 7.92 31.64
N PRO A 246 -1.28 8.63 31.81
CA PRO A 246 -1.22 10.09 31.68
C PRO A 246 -1.73 10.55 30.32
N MET A 247 -0.89 10.63 29.29
CA MET A 247 -1.30 10.83 27.90
C MET A 247 -0.78 9.66 27.08
N SER A 248 -1.61 9.00 26.27
CA SER A 248 -1.18 7.89 25.42
C SER A 248 -1.60 8.07 23.96
N PHE A 249 -0.68 7.82 23.02
CA PHE A 249 -0.91 8.10 21.59
C PHE A 249 0.01 7.29 20.65
N ALA A 250 -0.21 7.47 19.34
CA ALA A 250 0.54 6.84 18.25
C ALA A 250 0.65 5.29 18.35
N PRO A 251 -0.48 4.57 18.45
CA PRO A 251 -0.45 3.11 18.57
C PRO A 251 -0.06 2.41 17.27
N ARG A 252 0.57 1.23 17.37
CA ARG A 252 0.77 0.26 16.29
C ARG A 252 0.63 -1.16 16.83
N PHE A 253 -0.03 -2.03 16.08
CA PHE A 253 -0.01 -3.46 16.35
C PHE A 253 1.37 -4.05 16.06
N SER A 254 1.71 -5.08 16.83
CA SER A 254 2.74 -6.07 16.49
C SER A 254 2.28 -6.93 15.30
N PRO A 255 3.20 -7.53 14.53
CA PRO A 255 2.85 -8.31 13.35
C PRO A 255 2.00 -9.57 13.63
N ASP A 256 2.09 -10.11 14.85
CA ASP A 256 1.25 -11.23 15.31
C ASP A 256 -0.14 -10.78 15.80
N GLY A 257 -0.38 -9.47 15.92
CA GLY A 257 -1.63 -8.88 16.40
C GLY A 257 -1.87 -8.98 17.90
N GLY A 258 -0.96 -9.56 18.70
CA GLY A 258 -1.16 -9.80 20.13
C GLY A 258 -0.87 -8.59 21.02
N THR A 259 0.01 -7.71 20.57
CA THR A 259 0.53 -6.56 21.34
C THR A 259 0.36 -5.26 20.57
N VAL A 260 0.17 -4.15 21.27
CA VAL A 260 0.19 -2.79 20.75
C VAL A 260 1.37 -2.04 21.37
N VAL A 261 2.22 -1.44 20.54
CA VAL A 261 3.24 -0.47 20.97
C VAL A 261 2.69 0.94 20.80
N PHE A 262 2.97 1.83 21.74
CA PHE A 262 2.44 3.19 21.78
C PHE A 262 3.36 4.12 22.57
N SER A 263 3.07 5.42 22.50
CA SER A 263 3.80 6.46 23.23
C SER A 263 3.03 6.87 24.48
N VAL A 264 3.72 7.12 25.58
CA VAL A 264 3.14 7.73 26.79
C VAL A 264 3.92 9.00 27.12
N SER A 265 3.21 10.13 27.22
CA SER A 265 3.79 11.40 27.64
C SER A 265 3.41 11.71 29.09
N ASN A 266 4.41 12.06 29.89
CA ASN A 266 4.24 12.48 31.28
C ASN A 266 5.23 13.61 31.61
N GLY A 267 4.70 14.79 31.94
CA GLY A 267 5.50 15.90 32.47
C GLY A 267 6.63 16.40 31.57
N GLY A 268 6.45 16.37 30.24
CA GLY A 268 7.42 16.87 29.26
C GLY A 268 8.39 15.81 28.70
N THR A 269 8.28 14.56 29.15
CA THR A 269 9.00 13.41 28.57
C THR A 269 8.02 12.50 27.85
N THR A 270 8.44 11.85 26.77
CA THR A 270 7.64 10.81 26.10
C THR A 270 8.46 9.55 25.98
N ASN A 271 7.91 8.42 26.41
CA ASN A 271 8.58 7.13 26.34
C ASN A 271 7.68 6.11 25.63
N ILE A 272 8.30 5.06 25.10
CA ILE A 272 7.60 4.00 24.36
C ILE A 272 7.20 2.89 25.32
N TYR A 273 5.97 2.41 25.17
CA TYR A 273 5.38 1.33 25.95
C TYR A 273 4.75 0.29 25.03
N ALA A 274 4.58 -0.92 25.56
CA ALA A 274 3.85 -1.99 24.91
C ALA A 274 2.83 -2.63 25.88
N ALA A 275 1.67 -3.04 25.35
CA ALA A 275 0.65 -3.75 26.11
C ALA A 275 -0.11 -4.74 25.21
N GLY A 276 -0.64 -5.81 25.79
CA GLY A 276 -1.50 -6.75 25.05
C GLY A 276 -2.77 -6.07 24.55
N VAL A 277 -3.34 -6.55 23.43
CA VAL A 277 -4.61 -6.03 22.86
C VAL A 277 -5.81 -6.16 23.81
N GLY A 278 -5.73 -7.08 24.78
CA GLY A 278 -6.69 -7.21 25.88
C GLY A 278 -6.70 -6.00 26.82
N GLY A 279 -5.63 -5.22 26.83
CA GLY A 279 -5.29 -4.21 27.84
C GLY A 279 -4.40 -4.78 28.94
N GLY A 280 -4.26 -4.04 30.05
CA GLY A 280 -3.52 -4.47 31.23
C GLY A 280 -2.37 -3.52 31.59
N ASN A 281 -1.41 -4.01 32.38
CA ASN A 281 -0.25 -3.21 32.78
C ASN A 281 0.74 -3.10 31.62
N PRO A 282 1.05 -1.88 31.15
CA PRO A 282 1.98 -1.70 30.04
C PRO A 282 3.43 -1.90 30.50
N THR A 283 4.25 -2.45 29.60
CA THR A 283 5.70 -2.56 29.79
C THR A 283 6.38 -1.34 29.16
N GLN A 284 7.22 -0.64 29.92
CA GLN A 284 8.03 0.48 29.41
C GLN A 284 9.23 -0.06 28.62
N LEU A 285 9.42 0.40 27.39
CA LEU A 285 10.49 -0.05 26.48
C LEU A 285 11.65 0.95 26.37
N THR A 286 11.36 2.25 26.55
CA THR A 286 12.37 3.31 26.65
C THR A 286 12.22 4.08 27.94
N SER A 287 13.34 4.61 28.44
CA SER A 287 13.37 5.46 29.63
C SER A 287 14.34 6.60 29.39
N GLY A 288 14.00 7.79 29.86
CA GLY A 288 14.85 8.97 29.73
C GLY A 288 14.06 10.28 29.68
N ALA A 289 14.81 11.37 29.48
CA ALA A 289 14.27 12.73 29.39
C ALA A 289 13.93 13.15 27.94
N ALA A 290 14.23 12.30 26.96
CA ALA A 290 13.93 12.56 25.55
C ALA A 290 12.43 12.36 25.25
N ILE A 291 12.03 12.79 24.07
CA ILE A 291 10.76 12.45 23.44
C ILE A 291 11.01 11.27 22.52
N ASP A 292 10.65 10.06 22.96
CA ASP A 292 10.60 8.85 22.14
C ASP A 292 9.14 8.55 21.73
N THR A 293 8.85 8.58 20.43
CA THR A 293 7.46 8.45 19.94
C THR A 293 7.35 7.78 18.56
N SER A 294 6.12 7.69 18.04
CA SER A 294 5.78 7.09 16.75
C SER A 294 6.40 5.70 16.51
N PRO A 295 6.30 4.75 17.46
CA PRO A 295 6.92 3.44 17.34
C PRO A 295 6.25 2.61 16.24
N CYS A 296 7.02 1.78 15.54
CA CYS A 296 6.56 0.82 14.53
C CYS A 296 7.38 -0.47 14.62
N TYR A 297 6.73 -1.63 14.69
CA TYR A 297 7.41 -2.92 14.63
C TYR A 297 8.00 -3.19 13.25
N SER A 298 9.09 -3.95 13.20
CA SER A 298 9.51 -4.69 12.00
C SER A 298 8.51 -5.83 11.72
N PRO A 299 8.35 -6.29 10.46
CA PRO A 299 7.37 -7.31 10.09
C PRO A 299 7.67 -8.69 10.70
N ASP A 300 8.93 -8.94 11.10
CA ASP A 300 9.32 -10.13 11.86
C ASP A 300 9.09 -9.99 13.38
N GLY A 301 8.65 -8.81 13.84
CA GLY A 301 8.38 -8.51 15.25
C GLY A 301 9.63 -8.36 16.13
N SER A 302 10.84 -8.46 15.57
CA SER A 302 12.08 -8.50 16.36
C SER A 302 12.58 -7.11 16.79
N ARG A 303 12.19 -6.06 16.07
CA ARG A 303 12.68 -4.68 16.24
C ARG A 303 11.55 -3.67 16.24
N ILE A 304 11.84 -2.49 16.79
CA ILE A 304 10.97 -1.32 16.74
C ILE A 304 11.77 -0.15 16.17
N ALA A 305 11.26 0.48 15.10
CA ALA A 305 11.69 1.79 14.64
C ALA A 305 10.85 2.87 15.32
N PHE A 306 11.46 3.99 15.69
CA PHE A 306 10.78 5.07 16.39
C PHE A 306 11.51 6.40 16.20
N GLU A 307 10.80 7.48 16.51
CA GLU A 307 11.32 8.85 16.50
C GLU A 307 11.88 9.21 17.88
N SER A 308 13.06 9.85 17.94
CA SER A 308 13.63 10.37 19.18
C SER A 308 14.39 11.67 18.99
N ASP A 309 14.23 12.60 19.93
CA ASP A 309 14.98 13.87 19.98
C ASP A 309 16.24 13.83 20.87
N ARG A 310 16.64 12.65 21.37
CA ARG A 310 17.79 12.47 22.28
C ARG A 310 19.13 13.03 21.77
N GLY A 311 19.24 13.22 20.45
CA GLY A 311 20.41 13.81 19.79
C GLY A 311 20.33 15.32 19.57
N GLY A 312 19.32 16.00 20.15
CA GLY A 312 19.07 17.44 20.04
C GLY A 312 17.97 17.82 19.02
N SER A 313 17.67 16.96 18.06
CA SER A 313 16.54 17.12 17.13
C SER A 313 15.88 15.77 16.83
N PRO A 314 14.60 15.73 16.40
CA PRO A 314 13.92 14.48 16.06
C PRO A 314 14.62 13.71 14.95
N GLN A 315 14.99 12.46 15.24
CA GLN A 315 15.67 11.55 14.34
C GLN A 315 15.07 10.14 14.49
N LEU A 316 15.31 9.27 13.52
CA LEU A 316 14.84 7.88 13.57
C LEU A 316 15.88 6.99 14.24
N TYR A 317 15.39 6.10 15.10
CA TYR A 317 16.17 5.10 15.81
C TYR A 317 15.52 3.73 15.66
N ILE A 318 16.31 2.67 15.84
CA ILE A 318 15.85 1.29 15.95
C ILE A 318 16.35 0.68 17.25
N MET A 319 15.50 -0.09 17.91
CA MET A 319 15.85 -0.93 19.07
C MET A 319 15.26 -2.33 18.93
N GLY A 320 15.63 -3.26 19.82
CA GLY A 320 14.95 -4.55 19.94
C GLY A 320 13.51 -4.38 20.43
N ALA A 321 12.62 -5.30 20.05
CA ALA A 321 11.20 -5.23 20.45
C ALA A 321 10.97 -5.28 21.98
N GLY A 322 11.90 -5.90 22.72
CA GLY A 322 11.92 -5.89 24.19
C GLY A 322 12.49 -4.61 24.81
N GLY A 323 12.80 -3.59 24.01
CA GLY A 323 13.47 -2.36 24.44
C GLY A 323 15.00 -2.48 24.45
N GLY A 324 15.65 -1.59 25.20
CA GLY A 324 17.10 -1.57 25.39
C GLY A 324 17.85 -0.56 24.50
N GLY A 325 19.12 -0.88 24.20
CA GLY A 325 19.99 0.00 23.42
C GLY A 325 19.43 0.28 22.02
N ALA A 326 19.42 1.55 21.65
CA ALA A 326 18.84 2.01 20.40
C ALA A 326 19.90 2.66 19.50
N GLN A 327 19.85 2.35 18.22
CA GLN A 327 20.77 2.84 17.20
C GLN A 327 20.06 3.88 16.32
N ARG A 328 20.70 5.04 16.11
CA ARG A 328 20.25 6.05 15.15
C ARG A 328 20.40 5.52 13.72
N ILE A 329 19.43 5.81 12.85
CA ILE A 329 19.47 5.41 11.43
C ILE A 329 19.35 6.59 10.46
N SER A 330 18.81 7.73 10.86
CA SER A 330 18.72 8.92 10.01
C SER A 330 19.85 9.90 10.30
N TYR A 331 20.54 10.39 9.26
CA TYR A 331 21.71 11.27 9.41
C TYR A 331 21.70 12.50 8.50
N GLY A 332 20.67 12.66 7.65
CA GLY A 332 20.53 13.85 6.81
C GLY A 332 20.07 15.08 7.58
N GLU A 333 19.94 16.20 6.86
CA GLU A 333 19.57 17.49 7.44
C GLU A 333 18.09 17.58 7.81
N GLY A 334 17.77 18.23 8.93
CA GLY A 334 16.38 18.43 9.38
C GLY A 334 15.89 17.34 10.34
N SER A 335 14.58 17.33 10.56
CA SER A 335 13.91 16.46 11.52
C SER A 335 13.24 15.28 10.82
N TYR A 336 13.29 14.10 11.42
CA TYR A 336 12.67 12.89 10.88
C TYR A 336 11.63 12.36 11.86
N SER A 337 10.47 11.95 11.33
CA SER A 337 9.32 11.51 12.13
C SER A 337 8.53 10.40 11.43
N THR A 338 7.62 9.77 12.19
CA THR A 338 6.64 8.78 11.68
C THR A 338 7.24 7.62 10.87
N PRO A 339 8.25 6.88 11.40
CA PRO A 339 8.82 5.74 10.69
C PRO A 339 7.80 4.62 10.51
N VAL A 340 7.76 4.00 9.34
CA VAL A 340 6.94 2.82 9.06
C VAL A 340 7.74 1.81 8.23
N TRP A 341 7.89 0.60 8.78
CA TRP A 341 8.57 -0.51 8.13
C TRP A 341 7.77 -1.05 6.93
N SER A 342 8.47 -1.40 5.85
CA SER A 342 7.87 -2.13 4.72
C SER A 342 7.46 -3.54 5.16
N PRO A 343 6.37 -4.09 4.61
CA PRO A 343 5.99 -5.49 4.84
C PRO A 343 7.10 -6.49 4.50
N ALA A 344 7.93 -6.19 3.49
CA ALA A 344 9.08 -7.02 3.09
C ALA A 344 10.29 -6.90 4.03
N GLY A 345 10.33 -5.87 4.89
CA GLY A 345 11.37 -5.71 5.90
C GLY A 345 12.66 -5.04 5.43
N ASP A 346 12.71 -4.61 4.18
CA ASP A 346 13.90 -4.09 3.52
C ASP A 346 14.00 -2.55 3.51
N LEU A 347 12.90 -1.86 3.83
CA LEU A 347 12.78 -0.41 3.78
C LEU A 347 11.99 0.15 4.98
N ILE A 348 12.26 1.40 5.30
CA ILE A 348 11.52 2.22 6.26
C ILE A 348 11.10 3.50 5.54
N ALA A 349 9.79 3.73 5.43
CA ALA A 349 9.24 5.00 5.00
C ALA A 349 9.19 5.98 6.18
N TYR A 350 9.34 7.27 5.91
CA TYR A 350 9.35 8.30 6.95
C TYR A 350 8.89 9.65 6.40
N THR A 351 8.55 10.54 7.33
CA THR A 351 8.37 11.96 7.08
C THR A 351 9.66 12.68 7.45
N ARG A 352 10.14 13.59 6.61
CA ARG A 352 11.28 14.48 6.91
C ARG A 352 10.88 15.92 6.73
N GLN A 353 11.22 16.74 7.71
CA GLN A 353 11.06 18.18 7.65
C GLN A 353 12.41 18.86 7.51
N SER A 354 12.62 19.57 6.40
CA SER A 354 13.86 20.30 6.12
C SER A 354 13.57 21.55 5.29
N GLY A 355 14.25 22.67 5.58
CA GLY A 355 14.03 23.92 4.84
C GLY A 355 12.60 24.46 4.87
N GLY A 356 11.85 24.18 5.94
CA GLY A 356 10.42 24.54 6.06
C GLY A 356 9.47 23.68 5.23
N GLN A 357 9.97 22.61 4.60
CA GLN A 357 9.23 21.70 3.73
C GLN A 357 9.11 20.33 4.36
N PHE A 358 8.02 19.62 4.05
CA PHE A 358 7.80 18.24 4.43
C PHE A 358 8.03 17.33 3.23
N HIS A 359 8.61 16.17 3.50
CA HIS A 359 9.00 15.20 2.49
C HIS A 359 8.61 13.80 2.94
N ILE A 360 8.21 12.95 1.99
CA ILE A 360 8.06 11.52 2.21
C ILE A 360 9.30 10.85 1.61
N GLY A 361 10.02 10.10 2.43
CA GLY A 361 11.24 9.40 2.04
C GLY A 361 11.25 7.94 2.46
N ILE A 362 12.24 7.22 1.96
CA ILE A 362 12.55 5.83 2.31
C ILE A 362 14.05 5.66 2.58
N MET A 363 14.41 4.74 3.47
CA MET A 363 15.78 4.30 3.72
C MET A 363 15.79 2.82 4.09
N LYS A 364 16.95 2.16 4.03
CA LYS A 364 17.10 0.81 4.57
C LYS A 364 17.09 0.83 6.10
N PRO A 365 16.81 -0.30 6.78
CA PRO A 365 16.86 -0.38 8.24
C PRO A 365 18.22 -0.04 8.86
N ASP A 366 19.32 -0.08 8.10
CA ASP A 366 20.65 0.35 8.56
C ASP A 366 20.91 1.86 8.35
N GLY A 367 19.94 2.59 7.79
CA GLY A 367 20.05 4.02 7.46
C GLY A 367 20.63 4.31 6.08
N SER A 368 21.16 3.31 5.38
CA SER A 368 21.73 3.51 4.05
C SER A 368 20.66 3.65 2.95
N GLY A 369 21.06 4.19 1.80
CA GLY A 369 20.19 4.29 0.62
C GLY A 369 19.01 5.24 0.78
N GLU A 370 19.15 6.27 1.61
CA GLU A 370 18.13 7.31 1.81
C GLU A 370 17.70 7.95 0.48
N ARG A 371 16.39 8.05 0.26
CA ARG A 371 15.79 8.65 -0.93
C ARG A 371 14.50 9.39 -0.58
N ILE A 372 14.36 10.62 -1.08
CA ILE A 372 13.09 11.36 -1.04
C ILE A 372 12.25 10.95 -2.25
N LEU A 373 10.99 10.56 -1.99
CA LEU A 373 10.04 10.13 -3.02
C LEU A 373 9.12 11.26 -3.47
N SER A 374 8.70 12.10 -2.53
CA SER A 374 7.73 13.17 -2.79
C SER A 374 8.11 14.46 -2.08
N SER A 375 7.87 15.61 -2.74
CA SER A 375 8.09 16.97 -2.23
C SER A 375 7.12 17.92 -2.91
N SER A 376 6.24 18.60 -2.17
CA SER A 376 5.15 19.37 -2.78
C SER A 376 5.02 20.84 -2.36
N GLY A 377 5.90 21.38 -1.52
CA GLY A 377 5.69 22.74 -0.99
C GLY A 377 4.71 22.81 0.18
N GLN A 378 4.01 21.71 0.47
CA GLN A 378 2.91 21.59 1.42
C GLN A 378 3.30 20.63 2.55
N VAL A 379 2.50 20.60 3.62
CA VAL A 379 2.64 19.55 4.65
C VAL A 379 2.31 18.21 4.01
N GLN A 380 3.16 17.22 4.22
CA GLN A 380 2.97 15.85 3.76
C GLN A 380 3.51 14.88 4.81
N GLU A 381 2.64 14.04 5.37
CA GLU A 381 3.00 13.21 6.52
C GLU A 381 2.22 11.88 6.54
N GLY A 382 2.50 11.08 7.57
CA GLY A 382 1.76 9.84 7.87
C GLY A 382 1.89 8.77 6.79
N PRO A 383 3.12 8.37 6.39
CA PRO A 383 3.29 7.32 5.40
C PRO A 383 2.69 5.99 5.88
N THR A 384 2.18 5.18 4.95
CA THR A 384 1.69 3.82 5.18
C THR A 384 1.99 2.97 3.95
N TRP A 385 2.30 1.69 4.14
CA TRP A 385 2.67 0.79 3.04
C TRP A 385 1.47 -0.02 2.56
N ALA A 386 1.28 -0.09 1.24
CA ALA A 386 0.52 -1.18 0.64
C ALA A 386 1.23 -2.52 0.94
N PRO A 387 0.49 -3.64 1.03
CA PRO A 387 1.05 -4.93 1.46
C PRO A 387 2.13 -5.49 0.52
N ASN A 388 2.21 -4.99 -0.71
CA ASN A 388 3.22 -5.38 -1.69
C ASN A 388 4.59 -4.71 -1.51
N SER A 389 4.77 -3.87 -0.48
CA SER A 389 6.03 -3.13 -0.21
C SER A 389 6.50 -2.23 -1.35
N ARG A 390 5.61 -1.85 -2.26
CA ARG A 390 5.93 -1.09 -3.48
C ARG A 390 5.28 0.28 -3.50
N VAL A 391 4.09 0.40 -2.91
CA VAL A 391 3.29 1.62 -2.91
C VAL A 391 3.19 2.15 -1.48
N ILE A 392 3.39 3.46 -1.33
CA ILE A 392 3.25 4.18 -0.08
C ILE A 392 2.08 5.14 -0.21
N GLY A 393 1.12 5.05 0.71
CA GLY A 393 0.10 6.06 0.93
C GLY A 393 0.57 7.10 1.95
N PHE A 394 0.09 8.34 1.85
CA PHE A 394 0.36 9.43 2.80
C PHE A 394 -0.74 10.49 2.65
N PHE A 395 -0.76 11.52 3.49
CA PHE A 395 -1.66 12.66 3.29
C PHE A 395 -0.89 13.94 3.01
N ARG A 396 -1.53 14.87 2.30
CA ARG A 396 -1.06 16.23 2.08
C ARG A 396 -2.05 17.23 2.63
N ASP A 397 -1.56 18.23 3.35
CA ASP A 397 -2.37 19.33 3.84
C ASP A 397 -1.85 20.67 3.25
N PRO A 398 -2.57 21.28 2.28
CA PRO A 398 -2.27 22.61 1.78
C PRO A 398 -2.54 23.72 2.83
N GLY A 399 -3.20 23.39 3.94
CA GLY A 399 -3.66 24.35 4.93
C GLY A 399 -4.92 25.10 4.49
N GLY A 400 -5.29 26.09 5.29
CA GLY A 400 -6.52 26.86 5.08
C GLY A 400 -7.78 25.99 5.03
N ASP A 401 -8.74 26.37 4.19
CA ASP A 401 -9.99 25.65 4.01
C ASP A 401 -9.91 24.52 2.98
N ALA A 402 -8.81 24.42 2.22
CA ALA A 402 -8.61 23.41 1.18
C ALA A 402 -8.43 21.99 1.73
N GLY A 403 -8.11 21.84 3.03
CA GLY A 403 -8.14 20.59 3.80
C GLY A 403 -7.19 19.48 3.32
N PRO A 404 -6.94 18.44 4.14
CA PRO A 404 -6.04 17.37 3.76
C PRO A 404 -6.62 16.44 2.69
N SER A 405 -5.75 15.81 1.91
CA SER A 405 -6.09 14.80 0.90
C SER A 405 -5.12 13.63 0.95
N LEU A 406 -5.58 12.44 0.56
CA LEU A 406 -4.73 11.25 0.50
C LEU A 406 -4.01 11.12 -0.83
N HIS A 407 -2.74 10.73 -0.78
CA HIS A 407 -1.90 10.50 -1.95
C HIS A 407 -1.24 9.14 -1.85
N SER A 408 -0.80 8.61 -2.99
CA SER A 408 0.06 7.43 -3.06
C SER A 408 1.20 7.65 -4.04
N ILE A 409 2.31 6.95 -3.83
CA ILE A 409 3.49 7.00 -4.70
C ILE A 409 4.21 5.64 -4.68
N ASP A 410 4.89 5.29 -5.76
CA ASP A 410 5.74 4.09 -5.75
C ASP A 410 7.14 4.36 -5.15
N ILE A 411 7.83 3.29 -4.74
CA ILE A 411 9.18 3.37 -4.16
C ILE A 411 10.28 3.88 -5.11
N TRP A 412 9.99 4.10 -6.40
CA TRP A 412 10.87 4.78 -7.34
C TRP A 412 10.57 6.29 -7.44
N GLY A 413 9.57 6.79 -6.71
CA GLY A 413 9.14 8.19 -6.78
C GLY A 413 8.33 8.49 -8.04
N ARG A 414 7.73 7.47 -8.67
CA ARG A 414 6.89 7.62 -9.86
C ARG A 414 5.43 7.35 -9.51
N ASN A 415 4.57 7.61 -10.50
CA ASN A 415 3.13 7.32 -10.46
C ASN A 415 2.47 7.84 -9.18
N GLU A 416 2.74 9.11 -8.86
CA GLU A 416 2.08 9.75 -7.73
C GLU A 416 0.61 10.04 -8.07
N LEU A 417 -0.30 9.61 -7.21
CA LEU A 417 -1.75 9.70 -7.42
C LEU A 417 -2.43 10.35 -6.23
N ASN A 418 -3.36 11.26 -6.50
CA ASN A 418 -4.36 11.70 -5.52
C ASN A 418 -5.44 10.62 -5.39
N LEU A 419 -5.62 10.07 -4.19
CA LEU A 419 -6.60 9.04 -3.91
C LEU A 419 -7.97 9.68 -3.68
N LYS A 420 -8.99 9.16 -4.36
CA LYS A 420 -10.34 9.71 -4.27
C LYS A 420 -10.95 9.41 -2.90
N THR A 421 -11.43 10.45 -2.25
CA THR A 421 -12.18 10.39 -1.00
C THR A 421 -13.43 11.25 -1.12
N GLU A 422 -14.47 10.93 -0.34
CA GLU A 422 -15.75 11.65 -0.32
C GLU A 422 -15.70 12.99 0.43
N SER A 423 -14.63 13.21 1.19
CA SER A 423 -14.36 14.43 1.96
C SER A 423 -12.84 14.65 2.07
N PHE A 424 -12.40 15.64 2.84
CA PHE A 424 -10.98 15.75 3.17
C PHE A 424 -10.54 14.51 3.96
N ALA A 425 -9.27 14.15 3.87
CA ALA A 425 -8.80 12.90 4.42
C ALA A 425 -7.32 12.96 4.82
N SER A 426 -7.02 12.42 6.00
CA SER A 426 -5.70 12.41 6.64
C SER A 426 -5.40 11.07 7.32
N ASP A 427 -4.18 10.93 7.84
CA ASP A 427 -3.72 9.77 8.64
C ASP A 427 -4.05 8.38 8.03
N PRO A 428 -3.64 8.08 6.78
CA PRO A 428 -3.97 6.81 6.16
C PRO A 428 -3.26 5.63 6.85
N ALA A 429 -3.93 4.48 6.81
CA ALA A 429 -3.41 3.17 7.18
C ALA A 429 -3.91 2.14 6.17
N TRP A 430 -3.00 1.68 5.31
CA TRP A 430 -3.30 0.67 4.29
C TRP A 430 -3.49 -0.70 4.96
N SER A 431 -4.53 -1.43 4.54
CA SER A 431 -4.82 -2.75 5.07
C SER A 431 -3.91 -3.83 4.47
N PRO A 432 -3.78 -5.00 5.15
CA PRO A 432 -3.37 -6.23 4.49
C PRO A 432 -4.35 -6.62 3.38
N LEU A 433 -3.97 -7.62 2.58
CA LEU A 433 -4.90 -8.27 1.65
C LEU A 433 -6.06 -8.92 2.41
N ARG A 434 -7.26 -8.83 1.84
CA ARG A 434 -8.45 -9.52 2.35
C ARG A 434 -8.36 -10.96 1.85
N GLY A 435 -8.02 -11.90 2.73
CA GLY A 435 -7.85 -13.33 2.40
C GLY A 435 -9.06 -13.99 1.76
#